data_AF-A0A0A2SSG1-F1
#
_entry.id   AF-A0A0A2SSG1-F1
#
_cell.length_a   1.000
_cell.length_b   1.000
_cell.length_c   1.000
_cell.angle_alpha   90.00
_cell.angle_beta   90.00
_cell.angle_gamma   90.00
#
_symmetry.space_group_name_H-M   'P 1'
#
loop_
_entity.id
_entity.type
_entity.pdbx_description
1 polymer ?
#
loop_
_entity_poly.entity_id
_entity_poly.type
_entity_poly.pdbx_seq_one_letter_code
_entity_poly.pdbx_strand_id
1 'polypeptide(L)'
;MIQQDPVLIKSEGDKALEAGDLPLALKFYDQALEINPQFSEAYYQKGTALLRMGEAIKAAAMFWQAYLFSQFKMEIGLMTAKTLAHAKNSLSACKLFETFRIEDMDRESLSYYLYALRLQGRIKEAYALFPYFKDDNSPKTNWAKAMVLLDLNKINEACALLEPLEETDNDGHITVLLHAVYIALNDKTSEKSLLDRAIKRISNNDYFCCQRIAIDILDGLNNIPIDAYRSFRRFDLIDAADYLHKNSDKNLISCGTTFQTFDLLAPHVTSTGIILEFGVRFGYSISHIAELFPERQIFGFDSFQGLPEDWHHEKAGSYSTYGKVPSVADNVTLIAGWFNETLPDFKKNHQDPIAFMNIDCDLYSSTKLIFDELSAQIIPGTIIVFDEYIGNATWRQDEFKAFQEWVKGNKVKYRYLTASFYTKQVSVQILDKKKEK
;
A
#
# COMPACT_ATOMS: atom_id res chain seq x y z
N MET A 1 21.92 18.51 48.76
CA MET A 1 20.66 18.92 48.11
C MET A 1 20.92 19.22 46.63
N ILE A 2 21.28 18.22 45.83
CA ILE A 2 21.46 18.31 44.36
C ILE A 2 20.30 17.58 43.63
N GLN A 3 19.35 17.01 44.39
CA GLN A 3 18.39 16.01 43.92
C GLN A 3 17.11 16.57 43.24
N GLN A 4 17.06 17.87 42.90
CA GLN A 4 15.85 18.51 42.35
C GLN A 4 16.11 19.46 41.17
N ASP A 5 17.28 19.43 40.52
CA ASP A 5 17.45 20.16 39.27
C ASP A 5 17.03 19.27 38.08
N PRO A 6 15.89 19.56 37.42
CA PRO A 6 15.44 18.76 36.30
C PRO A 6 16.43 18.77 35.13
N VAL A 7 17.24 19.83 34.97
CA VAL A 7 18.24 19.93 33.89
C VAL A 7 19.36 18.92 34.11
N LEU A 8 19.86 18.79 35.34
CA LEU A 8 20.90 17.82 35.68
C LEU A 8 20.39 16.38 35.54
N ILE A 9 19.18 16.10 36.01
CA ILE A 9 18.55 14.78 35.89
C ILE A 9 18.36 14.41 34.41
N LYS A 10 17.87 15.34 33.59
CA LYS A 10 17.77 15.16 32.13
C LYS A 10 19.13 14.89 31.51
N SER A 11 20.21 15.55 31.96
CA SER A 11 21.57 15.29 31.47
C SER A 11 22.07 13.88 31.79
N GLU A 12 21.72 13.32 32.95
CA GLU A 12 21.98 11.90 33.23
C GLU A 12 21.17 10.97 32.31
N GLY A 13 19.94 11.36 31.99
CA GLY A 13 19.13 10.70 30.96
C GLY A 13 19.81 10.70 29.58
N ASP A 14 20.38 11.82 29.17
CA ASP A 14 21.11 11.92 27.89
C ASP A 14 22.34 11.00 27.86
N LYS A 15 23.11 10.92 28.95
CA LYS A 15 24.24 9.99 29.05
C LYS A 15 23.78 8.54 28.94
N ALA A 16 22.67 8.18 29.58
CA ALA A 16 22.09 6.85 29.47
C ALA A 16 21.59 6.56 28.04
N LEU A 17 20.98 7.55 27.39
CA LEU A 17 20.55 7.47 25.99
C LEU A 17 21.74 7.24 25.06
N GLU A 18 22.82 8.01 25.21
CA GLU A 18 24.08 7.83 24.45
C GLU A 18 24.69 6.45 24.68
N ALA A 19 24.67 5.96 25.92
CA ALA A 19 25.12 4.60 26.26
C ALA A 19 24.19 3.49 25.72
N GLY A 20 23.01 3.83 25.22
CA GLY A 20 22.01 2.87 24.71
C GLY A 20 21.15 2.22 25.78
N ASP A 21 21.25 2.65 27.04
CA ASP A 21 20.35 2.21 28.12
C ASP A 21 19.04 3.00 28.06
N LEU A 22 18.19 2.63 27.09
CA LEU A 22 16.92 3.30 26.82
C LEU A 22 15.96 3.26 28.03
N PRO A 23 15.80 2.14 28.77
CA PRO A 23 14.98 2.11 29.98
C PRO A 23 15.47 3.07 31.07
N LEU A 24 16.78 3.15 31.29
CA LEU A 24 17.34 4.08 32.28
C LEU A 24 17.17 5.55 31.84
N ALA A 25 17.37 5.84 30.55
CA ALA A 25 17.15 7.17 30.00
C ALA A 25 15.70 7.63 30.24
N LEU A 26 14.71 6.77 29.94
CA LEU A 26 13.29 7.06 30.20
C LEU A 26 13.02 7.37 31.67
N LYS A 27 13.59 6.60 32.60
CA LYS A 27 13.44 6.83 34.03
C LYS A 27 13.95 8.23 34.44
N PHE A 28 15.12 8.64 33.94
CA PHE A 28 15.64 9.97 34.22
C PHE A 28 14.77 11.08 33.61
N TYR A 29 14.29 10.90 32.38
CA TYR A 29 13.38 11.88 31.78
C TYR A 29 12.06 11.98 32.54
N ASP A 30 11.50 10.86 33.02
CA ASP A 30 10.31 10.86 33.88
C ASP A 30 10.54 11.63 35.18
N GLN A 31 11.67 11.41 35.85
CA GLN A 31 12.03 12.16 37.06
C GLN A 31 12.20 13.67 36.79
N ALA A 32 12.81 14.05 35.66
CA ALA A 32 12.92 15.45 35.27
C ALA A 32 11.55 16.09 35.01
N LEU A 33 10.62 15.34 34.41
CA LEU A 33 9.25 15.78 34.12
C LEU A 33 8.36 15.81 35.37
N GLU A 34 8.61 14.97 36.37
CA GLU A 34 7.95 15.07 37.69
C GLU A 34 8.28 16.39 38.39
N ILE A 35 9.51 16.88 38.24
CA ILE A 35 9.96 18.15 38.84
C ILE A 35 9.52 19.36 38.01
N ASN A 36 9.63 19.26 36.68
CA ASN A 36 9.17 20.29 35.75
C ASN A 36 8.28 19.69 34.65
N PRO A 37 6.95 19.68 34.84
CA PRO A 37 6.01 19.12 33.87
C PRO A 37 5.95 19.84 32.52
N GLN A 38 6.57 21.02 32.37
CA GLN A 38 6.63 21.78 31.11
C GLN A 38 8.01 21.73 30.47
N PHE A 39 8.87 20.79 30.88
CA PHE A 39 10.25 20.73 30.40
C PHE A 39 10.33 20.15 28.98
N SER A 40 10.24 21.04 27.99
CA SER A 40 10.25 20.70 26.56
C SER A 40 11.41 19.79 26.16
N GLU A 41 12.64 20.05 26.61
CA GLU A 41 13.82 19.28 26.24
C GLU A 41 13.77 17.84 26.79
N ALA A 42 13.19 17.63 27.98
CA ALA A 42 13.01 16.29 28.53
C ALA A 42 11.97 15.49 27.74
N TYR A 43 10.87 16.12 27.33
CA TYR A 43 9.90 15.48 26.42
C TYR A 43 10.52 15.10 25.07
N TYR A 44 11.32 16.00 24.48
CA TYR A 44 11.98 15.72 23.22
C TYR A 44 12.90 14.50 23.32
N GLN A 45 13.76 14.45 24.34
CA GLN A 45 14.68 13.33 24.51
C GLN A 45 13.99 12.02 24.89
N LYS A 46 12.91 12.10 25.68
CA LYS A 46 12.03 10.95 25.94
C LYS A 46 11.42 10.41 24.64
N GLY A 47 10.98 11.30 23.74
CA GLY A 47 10.51 10.93 22.40
C GLY A 47 11.58 10.21 21.58
N THR A 48 12.82 10.72 21.57
CA THR A 48 13.97 10.09 20.92
C THR A 48 14.25 8.68 21.47
N ALA A 49 14.23 8.49 22.79
CA ALA A 49 14.42 7.19 23.42
C ALA A 49 13.32 6.20 22.99
N LEU A 50 12.05 6.62 23.02
CA LEU A 50 10.91 5.79 22.59
C LEU A 50 11.00 5.42 21.11
N LEU A 51 11.43 6.35 20.25
CA LEU A 51 11.60 6.08 18.83
C LEU A 51 12.69 5.03 18.59
N ARG A 52 13.80 5.07 19.33
CA ARG A 52 14.85 4.03 19.30
C ARG A 52 14.38 2.68 19.82
N MET A 53 13.35 2.65 20.66
CA MET A 53 12.68 1.42 21.10
C MET A 53 11.63 0.89 20.10
N GLY A 54 11.40 1.60 18.99
CA GLY A 54 10.36 1.25 18.00
C GLY A 54 8.95 1.71 18.38
N GLU A 55 8.81 2.50 19.46
CA GLU A 55 7.53 2.95 20.02
C GLU A 55 7.09 4.28 19.38
N ALA A 56 6.96 4.30 18.05
CA ALA A 56 6.83 5.53 17.27
C ALA A 56 5.60 6.38 17.63
N ILE A 57 4.44 5.79 17.93
CA ILE A 57 3.24 6.54 18.36
C ILE A 57 3.47 7.20 19.73
N LYS A 58 4.09 6.49 20.68
CA LYS A 58 4.41 7.07 21.99
C LYS A 58 5.46 8.17 21.84
N ALA A 59 6.44 7.98 20.95
CA ALA A 59 7.44 9.00 20.63
C ALA A 59 6.78 10.28 20.06
N ALA A 60 5.87 10.14 19.08
CA ALA A 60 5.12 11.26 18.52
C ALA A 60 4.32 12.01 19.59
N ALA A 61 3.70 11.31 20.55
CA ALA A 61 3.02 11.95 21.67
C ALA A 61 3.97 12.78 22.54
N MET A 62 5.19 12.32 22.79
CA MET A 62 6.20 13.09 23.53
C MET A 62 6.72 14.28 22.73
N PHE A 63 6.97 14.13 21.42
CA PHE A 63 7.35 15.25 20.57
C PHE A 63 6.24 16.30 20.48
N TRP A 64 4.97 15.90 20.49
CA TRP A 64 3.85 16.83 20.58
C TRP A 64 3.87 17.64 21.89
N GLN A 65 4.11 17.00 23.04
CA GLN A 65 4.28 17.71 24.31
C GLN A 65 5.46 18.69 24.26
N ALA A 66 6.60 18.26 23.72
CA ALA A 66 7.75 19.14 23.50
C ALA A 66 7.38 20.33 22.59
N TYR A 67 6.64 20.10 21.51
CA TYR A 67 6.19 21.13 20.59
C TYR A 67 5.33 22.19 21.29
N LEU A 68 4.35 21.74 22.10
CA LEU A 68 3.50 22.62 22.91
C LEU A 68 4.32 23.48 23.90
N PHE A 69 5.22 22.85 24.67
CA PHE A 69 5.99 23.55 25.70
C PHE A 69 7.18 24.35 25.16
N SER A 70 7.60 24.10 23.92
CA SER A 70 8.62 24.89 23.23
C SER A 70 8.12 26.23 22.67
N GLN A 71 6.85 26.58 22.89
CA GLN A 71 6.16 27.68 22.21
C GLN A 71 6.08 27.46 20.69
N PHE A 72 5.77 26.23 20.28
CA PHE A 72 5.53 25.85 18.89
C PHE A 72 6.75 26.04 17.96
N LYS A 73 7.96 25.68 18.41
CA LYS A 73 9.15 25.66 17.53
C LYS A 73 8.94 24.69 16.37
N MET A 74 9.07 25.20 15.14
CA MET A 74 8.79 24.46 13.91
C MET A 74 9.58 23.15 13.80
N GLU A 75 10.86 23.14 14.16
CA GLU A 75 11.73 21.95 14.12
C GLU A 75 11.14 20.77 14.92
N ILE A 76 10.56 21.03 16.09
CA ILE A 76 9.95 20.01 16.96
C ILE A 76 8.59 19.57 16.41
N GLY A 77 7.84 20.52 15.82
CA GLY A 77 6.58 20.23 15.12
C GLY A 77 6.80 19.31 13.92
N LEU A 78 7.82 19.58 13.10
CA LEU A 78 8.22 18.73 11.99
C LEU A 78 8.72 17.37 12.45
N MET A 79 9.49 17.29 13.55
CA MET A 79 9.86 15.99 14.15
C MET A 79 8.63 15.16 14.54
N THR A 80 7.63 15.81 15.14
CA THR A 80 6.34 15.17 15.48
C THR A 80 5.64 14.64 14.23
N ALA A 81 5.53 15.47 13.19
CA ALA A 81 4.88 15.11 11.93
C ALA A 81 5.60 13.95 11.21
N LYS A 82 6.94 13.99 11.14
CA LYS A 82 7.77 12.90 10.60
C LYS A 82 7.55 11.60 11.38
N THR A 83 7.50 11.68 12.70
CA THR A 83 7.30 10.50 13.56
C THR A 83 5.91 9.90 13.37
N LEU A 84 4.87 10.74 13.23
CA LEU A 84 3.52 10.29 12.89
C LEU A 84 3.48 9.61 11.52
N ALA A 85 4.15 10.17 10.51
CA ALA A 85 4.26 9.58 9.18
C ALA A 85 5.00 8.24 9.20
N HIS A 86 6.11 8.14 9.94
CA HIS A 86 6.86 6.91 10.16
C HIS A 86 6.00 5.82 10.84
N ALA A 87 5.17 6.22 11.80
CA ALA A 87 4.21 5.35 12.48
C ALA A 87 2.97 5.00 11.63
N LYS A 88 2.97 5.32 10.33
CA LYS A 88 1.84 5.16 9.39
C LYS A 88 0.55 5.87 9.82
N ASN A 89 0.61 6.82 10.76
CA ASN A 89 -0.50 7.69 11.11
C ASN A 89 -0.55 8.89 10.15
N SER A 90 -0.75 8.60 8.87
CA SER A 90 -0.58 9.55 7.77
C SER A 90 -1.61 10.69 7.80
N LEU A 91 -2.84 10.46 8.27
CA LEU A 91 -3.85 11.51 8.41
C LEU A 91 -3.40 12.60 9.40
N SER A 92 -2.95 12.18 10.60
CA SER A 92 -2.48 13.12 11.62
C SER A 92 -1.18 13.80 11.19
N ALA A 93 -0.30 13.05 10.51
CA ALA A 93 0.93 13.61 9.94
C ALA A 93 0.63 14.70 8.91
N CYS A 94 -0.23 14.45 7.92
CA CYS A 94 -0.60 15.45 6.91
C CYS A 94 -1.20 16.70 7.55
N LYS A 95 -2.16 16.52 8.48
CA LYS A 95 -2.75 17.67 9.21
C LYS A 95 -1.71 18.53 9.89
N LEU A 96 -0.69 17.92 10.49
CA LEU A 96 0.38 18.66 11.17
C LEU A 96 1.33 19.32 10.15
N PHE A 97 1.73 18.62 9.08
CA PHE A 97 2.54 19.21 8.02
C PHE A 97 1.86 20.44 7.40
N GLU A 98 0.55 20.39 7.17
CA GLU A 98 -0.26 21.49 6.61
C GLU A 98 -0.30 22.74 7.49
N THR A 99 0.11 22.65 8.76
CA THR A 99 0.23 23.83 9.63
C THR A 99 1.49 24.66 9.35
N PHE A 100 2.47 24.10 8.63
CA PHE A 100 3.71 24.77 8.27
C PHE A 100 3.71 25.19 6.80
N ARG A 101 4.45 26.25 6.49
CA ARG A 101 4.70 26.65 5.10
C ARG A 101 5.65 25.65 4.46
N ILE A 102 5.33 25.23 3.24
CA ILE A 102 6.09 24.20 2.51
C ILE A 102 7.53 24.68 2.24
N GLU A 103 7.70 25.98 1.97
CA GLU A 103 8.98 26.63 1.70
C GLU A 103 9.93 26.60 2.91
N ASP A 104 9.39 26.50 4.12
CA ASP A 104 10.14 26.51 5.37
C ASP A 104 10.53 25.08 5.82
N MET A 105 10.00 24.04 5.17
CA MET A 105 10.28 22.64 5.51
C MET A 105 11.63 22.16 4.96
N ASP A 106 12.36 21.40 5.76
CA ASP A 106 13.54 20.68 5.28
C ASP A 106 13.17 19.53 4.32
N ARG A 107 14.15 19.08 3.52
CA ARG A 107 13.96 18.03 2.49
C ARG A 107 13.51 16.70 3.05
N GLU A 108 13.97 16.35 4.25
CA GLU A 108 13.55 15.11 4.89
C GLU A 108 12.07 15.20 5.30
N SER A 109 11.68 16.31 5.92
CA SER A 109 10.29 16.61 6.30
C SER A 109 9.37 16.61 5.08
N LEU A 110 9.79 17.21 3.96
CA LEU A 110 9.07 17.13 2.69
C LEU A 110 8.93 15.68 2.18
N SER A 111 9.95 14.84 2.33
CA SER A 111 9.89 13.42 1.92
C SER A 111 8.86 12.64 2.74
N TYR A 112 8.83 12.87 4.06
CA TYR A 112 7.81 12.27 4.93
C TYR A 112 6.41 12.81 4.66
N TYR A 113 6.29 14.11 4.34
CA TYR A 113 5.01 14.70 3.98
C TYR A 113 4.49 14.14 2.65
N LEU A 114 5.35 14.04 1.64
CA LEU A 114 5.06 13.38 0.36
C LEU A 114 4.59 11.93 0.59
N TYR A 115 5.29 11.17 1.42
CA TYR A 115 4.89 9.80 1.76
C TYR A 115 3.55 9.73 2.51
N ALA A 116 3.30 10.67 3.44
CA ALA A 116 2.03 10.73 4.16
C ALA A 116 0.86 11.08 3.24
N LEU A 117 1.03 12.06 2.33
CA LEU A 117 0.05 12.40 1.30
C LEU A 117 -0.23 11.20 0.41
N ARG A 118 0.83 10.49 0.00
CA ARG A 118 0.73 9.26 -0.77
C ARG A 118 -0.16 8.22 -0.07
N LEU A 119 0.12 7.93 1.19
CA LEU A 119 -0.67 6.98 1.99
C LEU A 119 -2.13 7.42 2.25
N GLN A 120 -2.44 8.71 2.07
CA GLN A 120 -3.80 9.25 2.17
C GLN A 120 -4.51 9.33 0.81
N GLY A 121 -3.94 8.75 -0.25
CA GLY A 121 -4.48 8.82 -1.62
C GLY A 121 -4.37 10.21 -2.27
N ARG A 122 -3.71 11.17 -1.61
CA ARG A 122 -3.56 12.56 -2.07
C ARG A 122 -2.37 12.71 -3.01
N ILE A 123 -2.31 11.84 -4.03
CA ILE A 123 -1.13 11.70 -4.90
C ILE A 123 -0.86 12.97 -5.71
N LYS A 124 -1.92 13.65 -6.18
CA LYS A 124 -1.80 14.92 -6.94
C LYS A 124 -1.14 16.01 -6.07
N GLU A 125 -1.44 16.07 -4.78
CA GLU A 125 -0.80 16.99 -3.84
C GLU A 125 0.64 16.56 -3.52
N ALA A 126 0.90 15.25 -3.38
CA ALA A 126 2.25 14.73 -3.20
C ALA A 126 3.15 15.08 -4.39
N TYR A 127 2.63 14.98 -5.62
CA TYR A 127 3.33 15.39 -6.84
C TYR A 127 3.60 16.90 -6.89
N ALA A 128 2.68 17.72 -6.38
CA ALA A 128 2.87 19.17 -6.28
C ALA A 128 4.01 19.58 -5.33
N LEU A 129 4.52 18.67 -4.49
CA LEU A 129 5.71 18.91 -3.65
C LEU A 129 7.03 18.78 -4.42
N PHE A 130 7.05 18.19 -5.61
CA PHE A 130 8.28 17.91 -6.35
C PHE A 130 9.17 19.15 -6.59
N PRO A 131 8.61 20.33 -6.96
CA PRO A 131 9.40 21.54 -7.16
C PRO A 131 10.15 22.05 -5.92
N TYR A 132 9.80 21.58 -4.71
CA TYR A 132 10.45 21.97 -3.46
C TYR A 132 11.69 21.11 -3.13
N PHE A 133 11.94 20.03 -3.88
CA PHE A 133 13.12 19.18 -3.75
C PHE A 133 14.26 19.59 -4.70
N LYS A 134 14.43 20.89 -5.00
CA LYS A 134 15.37 21.37 -6.04
C LYS A 134 16.77 20.80 -5.85
N ASP A 135 17.29 20.18 -6.91
CA ASP A 135 18.61 19.57 -7.00
C ASP A 135 18.90 18.46 -5.96
N ASP A 136 17.86 17.93 -5.30
CA ASP A 136 17.98 16.74 -4.46
C ASP A 136 17.77 15.47 -5.29
N ASN A 137 18.90 14.83 -5.60
CA ASN A 137 18.97 13.52 -6.24
C ASN A 137 19.43 12.43 -5.27
N SER A 138 19.26 12.64 -3.96
CA SER A 138 19.57 11.60 -2.98
C SER A 138 18.69 10.37 -3.21
N PRO A 139 19.19 9.15 -2.92
CA PRO A 139 18.42 7.92 -3.12
C PRO A 139 17.06 7.93 -2.43
N LYS A 140 16.98 8.46 -1.19
CA LYS A 140 15.73 8.57 -0.42
C LYS A 140 14.69 9.46 -1.12
N THR A 141 15.12 10.62 -1.62
CA THR A 141 14.25 11.57 -2.31
C THR A 141 13.80 11.03 -3.65
N ASN A 142 14.71 10.46 -4.45
CA ASN A 142 14.35 9.88 -5.75
C ASN A 142 13.45 8.66 -5.60
N TRP A 143 13.68 7.82 -4.58
CA TRP A 143 12.78 6.71 -4.23
C TRP A 143 11.37 7.22 -3.90
N ALA A 144 11.25 8.23 -3.03
CA ALA A 144 9.96 8.81 -2.65
C ALA A 144 9.21 9.43 -3.85
N LYS A 145 9.92 10.20 -4.69
CA LYS A 145 9.37 10.74 -5.94
C LYS A 145 8.94 9.63 -6.89
N ALA A 146 9.76 8.60 -7.08
CA ALA A 146 9.45 7.49 -7.96
C ALA A 146 8.19 6.74 -7.54
N MET A 147 7.94 6.54 -6.24
CA MET A 147 6.67 5.96 -5.77
C MET A 147 5.45 6.77 -6.24
N VAL A 148 5.51 8.10 -6.10
CA VAL A 148 4.42 9.00 -6.54
C VAL A 148 4.27 8.97 -8.06
N LEU A 149 5.36 8.89 -8.80
CA LEU A 149 5.33 8.78 -10.26
C LEU A 149 4.72 7.45 -10.71
N LEU A 150 5.09 6.33 -10.09
CA LEU A 150 4.51 5.01 -10.36
C LEU A 150 3.01 4.99 -10.06
N ASP A 151 2.61 5.59 -8.95
CA ASP A 151 1.21 5.78 -8.58
C ASP A 151 0.47 6.58 -9.68
N LEU A 152 1.06 7.65 -10.21
CA LEU A 152 0.50 8.42 -11.33
C LEU A 152 0.67 7.76 -12.72
N ASN A 153 1.13 6.51 -12.79
CA ASN A 153 1.48 5.79 -14.01
C ASN A 153 2.50 6.54 -14.92
N LYS A 154 3.33 7.41 -14.35
CA LYS A 154 4.41 8.15 -15.02
C LYS A 154 5.70 7.32 -15.10
N ILE A 155 5.61 6.17 -15.77
CA ILE A 155 6.63 5.11 -15.73
C ILE A 155 8.01 5.58 -16.22
N ASN A 156 8.08 6.34 -17.32
CA ASN A 156 9.35 6.82 -17.87
C ASN A 156 10.05 7.83 -16.95
N GLU A 157 9.27 8.72 -16.31
CA GLU A 157 9.82 9.68 -15.33
C GLU A 157 10.37 8.92 -14.11
N ALA A 158 9.66 7.90 -13.63
CA ALA A 158 10.11 7.05 -12.52
C ALA A 158 11.40 6.29 -12.89
N CYS A 159 11.46 5.71 -14.09
CA CYS A 159 12.64 5.01 -14.61
C CYS A 159 13.90 5.90 -14.55
N ALA A 160 13.79 7.12 -15.11
CA ALA A 160 14.90 8.07 -15.18
C ALA A 160 15.43 8.49 -13.80
N LEU A 161 14.59 8.48 -12.75
CA LEU A 161 15.03 8.77 -11.38
C LEU A 161 15.73 7.58 -10.71
N LEU A 162 15.35 6.35 -11.07
CA LEU A 162 15.77 5.13 -10.39
C LEU A 162 16.99 4.47 -11.03
N GLU A 163 17.08 4.42 -12.35
CA GLU A 163 18.17 3.74 -13.08
C GLU A 163 19.57 4.17 -12.64
N PRO A 164 19.88 5.49 -12.47
CA PRO A 164 21.22 5.91 -12.06
C PRO A 164 21.63 5.46 -10.65
N LEU A 165 20.67 5.04 -9.83
CA LEU A 165 20.88 4.66 -8.44
C LEU A 165 21.00 3.15 -8.25
N GLU A 166 20.62 2.36 -9.26
CA GLU A 166 20.50 0.91 -9.19
C GLU A 166 21.77 0.23 -8.70
N GLU A 167 22.91 0.56 -9.29
CA GLU A 167 24.19 -0.09 -8.97
C GLU A 167 24.64 0.13 -7.52
N THR A 168 24.21 1.21 -6.89
CA THR A 168 24.54 1.58 -5.52
C THR A 168 23.52 1.11 -4.47
N ASP A 169 22.42 0.50 -4.91
CA ASP A 169 21.32 0.06 -4.05
C ASP A 169 21.61 -1.30 -3.40
N ASN A 170 22.26 -1.27 -2.24
CA ASN A 170 22.64 -2.47 -1.50
C ASN A 170 21.48 -3.10 -0.71
N ASP A 171 20.44 -2.32 -0.41
CA ASP A 171 19.28 -2.75 0.39
C ASP A 171 18.10 -3.22 -0.49
N GLY A 172 18.09 -2.85 -1.77
CA GLY A 172 17.09 -3.29 -2.75
C GLY A 172 15.88 -2.39 -2.87
N HIS A 173 15.82 -1.26 -2.17
CA HIS A 173 14.66 -0.37 -2.17
C HIS A 173 14.41 0.29 -3.54
N ILE A 174 15.48 0.69 -4.23
CA ILE A 174 15.40 1.24 -5.59
C ILE A 174 15.11 0.12 -6.58
N THR A 175 15.80 -1.02 -6.42
CA THR A 175 15.72 -2.19 -7.28
C THR A 175 14.29 -2.74 -7.36
N VAL A 176 13.58 -2.78 -6.24
CA VAL A 176 12.17 -3.21 -6.18
C VAL A 176 11.27 -2.29 -7.02
N LEU A 177 11.45 -0.97 -6.93
CA LEU A 177 10.67 -0.02 -7.74
C LEU A 177 11.05 -0.10 -9.21
N LEU A 178 12.34 -0.24 -9.53
CA LEU A 178 12.80 -0.37 -10.91
C LEU A 178 12.35 -1.69 -11.55
N HIS A 179 12.19 -2.75 -10.76
CA HIS A 179 11.58 -4.00 -11.22
C HIS A 179 10.14 -3.76 -11.68
N ALA A 180 9.34 -3.06 -10.87
CA ALA A 180 7.99 -2.65 -11.24
C ALA A 180 7.96 -1.78 -12.51
N VAL A 181 8.92 -0.85 -12.66
CA VAL A 181 9.09 -0.04 -13.87
C VAL A 181 9.31 -0.91 -15.12
N TYR A 182 10.26 -1.85 -15.09
CA TYR A 182 10.55 -2.68 -16.27
C TYR A 182 9.41 -3.62 -16.63
N ILE A 183 8.65 -4.13 -15.64
CA ILE A 183 7.40 -4.83 -15.91
C ILE A 183 6.43 -3.89 -16.64
N ALA A 184 6.25 -2.66 -16.13
CA ALA A 184 5.32 -1.72 -16.72
C ALA A 184 5.70 -1.28 -18.13
N LEU A 185 7.00 -1.20 -18.45
CA LEU A 185 7.52 -0.94 -19.79
C LEU A 185 7.44 -2.17 -20.72
N ASN A 186 7.06 -3.34 -20.20
CA ASN A 186 7.13 -4.63 -20.89
C ASN A 186 8.54 -4.95 -21.42
N ASP A 187 9.58 -4.48 -20.74
CA ASP A 187 10.98 -4.74 -21.08
C ASP A 187 11.50 -5.97 -20.32
N LYS A 188 11.12 -7.15 -20.81
CA LYS A 188 11.52 -8.44 -20.22
C LYS A 188 13.03 -8.65 -20.16
N THR A 189 13.80 -8.01 -21.04
CA THR A 189 15.26 -8.18 -21.09
C THR A 189 15.89 -7.44 -19.93
N SER A 190 15.54 -6.16 -19.77
CA SER A 190 16.01 -5.33 -18.66
C SER A 190 15.50 -5.85 -17.32
N GLU A 191 14.26 -6.33 -17.26
CA GLU A 191 13.67 -6.95 -16.07
C GLU A 191 14.52 -8.14 -15.55
N LYS A 192 14.78 -9.13 -16.41
CA LYS A 192 15.58 -10.31 -16.03
C LYS A 192 17.01 -9.92 -15.65
N SER A 193 17.61 -9.02 -16.44
CA SER A 193 18.96 -8.53 -16.18
C SER A 193 19.07 -7.80 -14.84
N LEU A 194 18.07 -6.98 -14.49
CA LEU A 194 18.00 -6.29 -13.20
C LEU A 194 17.97 -7.31 -12.06
N LEU A 195 17.09 -8.31 -12.12
CA LEU A 195 16.99 -9.34 -11.07
C LEU A 195 18.29 -10.14 -10.94
N ASP A 196 18.92 -10.52 -12.05
CA ASP A 196 20.19 -11.26 -12.03
C ASP A 196 21.33 -10.45 -11.40
N ARG A 197 21.37 -9.12 -11.61
CA ARG A 197 22.33 -8.21 -10.95
C ARG A 197 21.99 -8.04 -9.47
N ALA A 198 20.72 -7.83 -9.14
CA ALA A 198 20.22 -7.66 -7.79
C ALA A 198 20.55 -8.87 -6.90
N ILE A 199 20.37 -10.09 -7.40
CA ILE A 199 20.68 -11.34 -6.68
C ILE A 199 22.16 -11.39 -6.27
N LYS A 200 23.06 -10.86 -7.09
CA LYS A 200 24.50 -10.83 -6.81
C LYS A 200 24.91 -9.71 -5.86
N ARG A 201 24.27 -8.54 -5.96
CA ARG A 201 24.60 -7.35 -5.18
C ARG A 201 24.00 -7.38 -3.78
N ILE A 202 22.73 -7.76 -3.65
CA ILE A 202 21.95 -7.54 -2.44
C ILE A 202 22.07 -8.76 -1.53
N SER A 203 22.38 -8.53 -0.25
CA SER A 203 22.58 -9.62 0.72
C SER A 203 21.26 -10.34 1.06
N ASN A 204 20.16 -9.60 1.21
CA ASN A 204 18.83 -10.12 1.50
C ASN A 204 18.02 -10.31 0.20
N ASN A 205 18.53 -11.13 -0.72
CA ASN A 205 18.00 -11.23 -2.08
C ASN A 205 16.82 -12.20 -2.29
N ASP A 206 16.23 -12.76 -1.22
CA ASP A 206 15.17 -13.79 -1.32
C ASP A 206 14.02 -13.37 -2.24
N TYR A 207 13.57 -12.10 -2.14
CA TYR A 207 12.57 -11.53 -3.02
C TYR A 207 12.97 -11.59 -4.51
N PHE A 208 14.19 -11.13 -4.85
CA PHE A 208 14.66 -11.08 -6.24
C PHE A 208 14.87 -12.48 -6.81
N CYS A 209 15.38 -13.42 -6.00
CA CYS A 209 15.46 -14.83 -6.36
C CYS A 209 14.08 -15.41 -6.71
N CYS A 210 13.09 -15.20 -5.84
CA CYS A 210 11.73 -15.71 -6.04
C CYS A 210 11.05 -15.08 -7.25
N GLN A 211 11.20 -13.76 -7.46
CA GLN A 211 10.67 -13.09 -8.66
C GLN A 211 11.31 -13.62 -9.94
N ARG A 212 12.64 -13.82 -9.94
CA ARG A 212 13.34 -14.37 -11.10
C ARG A 212 12.87 -15.78 -11.45
N ILE A 213 12.66 -16.64 -10.44
CA ILE A 213 12.11 -17.99 -10.59
C ILE A 213 10.66 -17.93 -11.07
N ALA A 214 9.83 -17.06 -10.50
CA ALA A 214 8.43 -16.87 -10.90
C ALA A 214 8.33 -16.52 -12.39
N ILE A 215 9.18 -15.61 -12.88
CA ILE A 215 9.24 -15.27 -14.31
C ILE A 215 9.61 -16.50 -15.17
N ASP A 216 10.61 -17.30 -14.76
CA ASP A 216 10.98 -18.51 -15.51
C ASP A 216 9.86 -19.55 -15.50
N ILE A 217 9.09 -19.67 -14.42
CA ILE A 217 7.92 -20.55 -14.36
C ILE A 217 6.84 -20.07 -15.34
N LEU A 218 6.49 -18.78 -15.30
CA LEU A 218 5.45 -18.22 -16.17
C LEU A 218 5.83 -18.34 -17.65
N ASP A 219 7.09 -18.11 -17.99
CA ASP A 219 7.63 -18.27 -19.35
C ASP A 219 7.80 -19.76 -19.76
N GLY A 220 7.56 -20.72 -18.86
CA GLY A 220 7.73 -22.16 -19.13
C GLY A 220 9.19 -22.60 -19.29
N LEU A 221 10.12 -21.85 -18.70
CA LEU A 221 11.57 -22.10 -18.72
C LEU A 221 12.06 -22.85 -17.47
N ASN A 222 11.23 -22.92 -16.41
CA ASN A 222 11.59 -23.65 -15.21
C ASN A 222 11.49 -25.18 -15.39
N ASN A 223 12.59 -25.88 -15.16
CA ASN A 223 12.68 -27.35 -15.23
C ASN A 223 12.83 -28.01 -13.85
N ILE A 224 12.78 -27.23 -12.77
CA ILE A 224 12.96 -27.72 -11.40
C ILE A 224 11.59 -27.95 -10.76
N PRO A 225 11.33 -29.09 -10.09
CA PRO A 225 10.10 -29.29 -9.34
C PRO A 225 9.89 -28.18 -8.30
N ILE A 226 8.69 -27.60 -8.26
CA ILE A 226 8.39 -26.45 -7.40
C ILE A 226 8.67 -26.71 -5.92
N ASP A 227 8.53 -27.96 -5.45
CA ASP A 227 8.78 -28.36 -4.06
C ASP A 227 10.24 -28.13 -3.64
N ALA A 228 11.18 -28.08 -4.58
CA ALA A 228 12.58 -27.77 -4.32
C ALA A 228 12.79 -26.32 -3.82
N TYR A 229 11.82 -25.44 -4.03
CA TYR A 229 11.88 -24.04 -3.62
C TYR A 229 11.21 -23.74 -2.28
N ARG A 230 10.68 -24.76 -1.58
CA ARG A 230 9.91 -24.55 -0.33
C ARG A 230 10.66 -23.86 0.81
N SER A 231 12.00 -23.85 0.76
CA SER A 231 12.82 -23.18 1.78
C SER A 231 12.94 -21.66 1.60
N PHE A 232 12.54 -21.12 0.45
CA PHE A 232 12.54 -19.67 0.22
C PHE A 232 11.49 -18.99 1.09
N ARG A 233 11.81 -17.83 1.65
CA ARG A 233 10.88 -17.09 2.53
C ARG A 233 9.66 -16.59 1.74
N ARG A 234 9.87 -16.25 0.46
CA ARG A 234 8.83 -15.84 -0.48
C ARG A 234 8.38 -16.93 -1.44
N PHE A 235 8.32 -18.18 -0.97
CA PHE A 235 7.77 -19.30 -1.74
C PHE A 235 6.34 -19.04 -2.25
N ASP A 236 5.57 -18.17 -1.59
CA ASP A 236 4.26 -17.72 -2.06
C ASP A 236 4.28 -17.18 -3.50
N LEU A 237 5.33 -16.45 -3.89
CA LEU A 237 5.50 -15.94 -5.25
C LEU A 237 5.69 -17.08 -6.26
N ILE A 238 6.46 -18.10 -5.89
CA ILE A 238 6.76 -19.26 -6.74
C ILE A 238 5.52 -20.14 -6.89
N ASP A 239 4.79 -20.41 -5.80
CA ASP A 239 3.52 -21.17 -5.81
C ASP A 239 2.44 -20.46 -6.65
N ALA A 240 2.32 -19.14 -6.50
CA ALA A 240 1.39 -18.35 -7.30
C ALA A 240 1.75 -18.38 -8.80
N ALA A 241 3.03 -18.25 -9.15
CA ALA A 241 3.50 -18.35 -10.53
C ALA A 241 3.21 -19.71 -11.15
N ASP A 242 3.48 -20.80 -10.42
CA ASP A 242 3.17 -22.16 -10.88
C ASP A 242 1.66 -22.38 -11.08
N TYR A 243 0.84 -21.89 -10.16
CA TYR A 243 -0.60 -21.93 -10.29
C TYR A 243 -1.09 -21.18 -11.52
N LEU A 244 -0.64 -19.94 -11.72
CA LEU A 244 -1.02 -19.14 -12.89
C LEU A 244 -0.51 -19.78 -14.18
N HIS A 245 0.73 -20.26 -14.24
CA HIS A 245 1.25 -20.95 -15.42
C HIS A 245 0.37 -22.15 -15.84
N LYS A 246 -0.17 -22.90 -14.87
CA LYS A 246 -1.03 -24.07 -15.13
C LYS A 246 -2.48 -23.73 -15.50
N ASN A 247 -2.99 -22.57 -15.08
CA ASN A 247 -4.41 -22.23 -15.17
C ASN A 247 -4.70 -21.01 -16.05
N SER A 248 -3.67 -20.31 -16.53
CA SER A 248 -3.79 -19.16 -17.42
C SER A 248 -3.47 -19.52 -18.87
N ASP A 249 -4.03 -18.74 -19.80
CA ASP A 249 -3.62 -18.82 -21.20
C ASP A 249 -2.29 -18.11 -21.41
N LYS A 250 -1.62 -18.39 -22.54
CA LYS A 250 -0.34 -17.75 -22.94
C LYS A 250 -0.40 -16.22 -23.08
N ASN A 251 -1.61 -15.64 -23.05
CA ASN A 251 -1.85 -14.21 -23.20
C ASN A 251 -1.92 -13.47 -21.86
N LEU A 252 -1.57 -14.11 -20.73
CA LEU A 252 -1.49 -13.45 -19.43
C LEU A 252 -0.51 -12.26 -19.50
N ILE A 253 -0.98 -11.08 -19.10
CA ILE A 253 -0.19 -9.84 -19.14
C ILE A 253 0.34 -9.51 -17.74
N SER A 254 1.65 -9.32 -17.63
CA SER A 254 2.28 -8.84 -16.39
C SER A 254 2.07 -7.33 -16.22
N CYS A 255 1.68 -6.90 -15.02
CA CYS A 255 1.49 -5.47 -14.70
C CYS A 255 2.49 -5.00 -13.64
N GLY A 256 3.06 -3.80 -13.81
CA GLY A 256 4.05 -3.21 -12.92
C GLY A 256 3.47 -2.22 -11.91
N THR A 257 2.28 -1.66 -12.15
CA THR A 257 1.62 -0.71 -11.24
C THR A 257 0.14 -0.99 -11.11
N THR A 258 -0.47 -0.48 -10.05
CA THR A 258 -1.90 -0.64 -9.77
C THR A 258 -2.75 -0.04 -10.90
N PHE A 259 -2.40 1.16 -11.37
CA PHE A 259 -3.15 1.84 -12.43
C PHE A 259 -2.96 1.20 -13.80
N GLN A 260 -1.78 0.65 -14.09
CA GLN A 260 -1.55 -0.07 -15.34
C GLN A 260 -2.50 -1.27 -15.48
N THR A 261 -2.81 -1.97 -14.38
CA THR A 261 -3.81 -3.05 -14.41
C THR A 261 -5.14 -2.54 -14.95
N PHE A 262 -5.65 -1.42 -14.43
CA PHE A 262 -6.92 -0.83 -14.88
C PHE A 262 -6.84 -0.30 -16.32
N ASP A 263 -5.74 0.36 -16.69
CA ASP A 263 -5.53 0.90 -18.05
C ASP A 263 -5.56 -0.19 -19.11
N LEU A 264 -4.92 -1.34 -18.83
CA LEU A 264 -4.90 -2.49 -19.73
C LEU A 264 -6.26 -3.16 -19.84
N LEU A 265 -7.05 -3.15 -18.76
CA LEU A 265 -8.36 -3.79 -18.71
C LEU A 265 -9.47 -2.94 -19.31
N ALA A 266 -9.39 -1.62 -19.24
CA ALA A 266 -10.46 -0.73 -19.69
C ALA A 266 -10.91 -0.98 -21.14
N PRO A 267 -10.00 -1.17 -22.13
CA PRO A 267 -10.40 -1.52 -23.50
C PRO A 267 -11.14 -2.86 -23.63
N HIS A 268 -11.01 -3.76 -22.65
CA HIS A 268 -11.67 -5.06 -22.63
C HIS A 268 -13.07 -5.03 -21.98
N VAL A 269 -13.42 -3.94 -21.28
CA VAL A 269 -14.76 -3.74 -20.69
C VAL A 269 -15.74 -3.29 -21.77
N THR A 270 -16.29 -4.26 -22.51
CA THR A 270 -17.17 -3.99 -23.66
C THR A 270 -18.66 -3.98 -23.32
N SER A 271 -19.05 -4.52 -22.17
CA SER A 271 -20.46 -4.57 -21.76
C SER A 271 -20.92 -3.23 -21.18
N THR A 272 -22.22 -2.94 -21.31
CA THR A 272 -22.84 -1.67 -20.86
C THR A 272 -23.26 -1.68 -19.38
N GLY A 273 -22.81 -2.67 -18.60
CA GLY A 273 -23.17 -2.88 -17.21
C GLY A 273 -22.61 -1.87 -16.18
N ILE A 274 -22.99 -2.00 -14.92
CA ILE A 274 -22.45 -1.16 -13.84
C ILE A 274 -20.98 -1.47 -13.54
N ILE A 275 -20.28 -0.49 -12.97
CA ILE A 275 -18.89 -0.60 -12.53
C ILE A 275 -18.85 -0.48 -11.02
N LEU A 276 -18.19 -1.43 -10.37
CA LEU A 276 -18.17 -1.53 -8.90
C LEU A 276 -16.73 -1.51 -8.36
N GLU A 277 -16.55 -0.91 -7.19
CA GLU A 277 -15.34 -1.08 -6.36
C GLU A 277 -15.74 -1.43 -4.93
N PHE A 278 -15.00 -2.35 -4.31
CA PHE A 278 -15.14 -2.75 -2.92
C PHE A 278 -13.82 -2.48 -2.19
N GLY A 279 -13.89 -1.71 -1.09
CA GLY A 279 -12.72 -1.26 -0.33
C GLY A 279 -12.12 0.05 -0.82
N VAL A 280 -12.97 1.07 -1.00
CA VAL A 280 -12.59 2.37 -1.57
C VAL A 280 -11.52 3.12 -0.76
N ARG A 281 -11.64 3.09 0.57
CA ARG A 281 -10.80 3.79 1.56
C ARG A 281 -10.57 5.27 1.24
N PHE A 282 -9.46 5.61 0.59
CA PHE A 282 -9.10 6.99 0.21
C PHE A 282 -9.53 7.37 -1.21
N GLY A 283 -10.16 6.46 -1.95
CA GLY A 283 -10.67 6.71 -3.30
C GLY A 283 -9.60 6.66 -4.38
N TYR A 284 -8.49 5.97 -4.14
CA TYR A 284 -7.33 5.98 -5.03
C TYR A 284 -7.61 5.26 -6.36
N SER A 285 -7.98 3.98 -6.30
CA SER A 285 -8.35 3.19 -7.49
C SER A 285 -9.66 3.66 -8.10
N ILE A 286 -10.71 3.92 -7.31
CA ILE A 286 -12.01 4.38 -7.87
C ILE A 286 -11.91 5.68 -8.66
N SER A 287 -11.03 6.61 -8.24
CA SER A 287 -10.84 7.87 -8.96
C SER A 287 -10.20 7.63 -10.33
N HIS A 288 -9.25 6.70 -10.41
CA HIS A 288 -8.63 6.32 -11.68
C HIS A 288 -9.62 5.57 -12.59
N ILE A 289 -10.38 4.63 -12.02
CA ILE A 289 -11.47 3.95 -12.73
C ILE A 289 -12.50 4.96 -13.26
N ALA A 290 -12.80 6.02 -12.51
CA ALA A 290 -13.69 7.09 -12.95
C ALA A 290 -13.15 7.88 -14.15
N GLU A 291 -11.85 8.13 -14.19
CA GLU A 291 -11.19 8.77 -15.35
C GLU A 291 -11.22 7.84 -16.59
N LEU A 292 -11.14 6.52 -16.42
CA LEU A 292 -11.21 5.54 -17.50
C LEU A 292 -12.63 5.34 -18.06
N PHE A 293 -13.67 5.58 -17.26
CA PHE A 293 -15.07 5.39 -17.64
C PHE A 293 -15.94 6.64 -17.35
N PRO A 294 -15.64 7.80 -17.98
CA PRO A 294 -16.27 9.08 -17.64
C PRO A 294 -17.79 9.09 -17.87
N GLU A 295 -18.27 8.32 -18.84
CA GLU A 295 -19.70 8.24 -19.21
C GLU A 295 -20.48 7.16 -18.44
N ARG A 296 -19.85 6.48 -17.47
CA ARG A 296 -20.45 5.36 -16.74
C ARG A 296 -20.64 5.72 -15.28
N GLN A 297 -21.75 5.25 -14.73
CA GLN A 297 -21.98 5.31 -13.30
C GLN A 297 -21.13 4.25 -12.59
N ILE A 298 -20.40 4.69 -11.58
CA ILE A 298 -19.51 3.85 -10.77
C ILE A 298 -19.99 3.88 -9.33
N PHE A 299 -20.01 2.72 -8.68
CA PHE A 299 -20.38 2.60 -7.28
C PHE A 299 -19.21 2.05 -6.46
N GLY A 300 -18.86 2.76 -5.40
CA GLY A 300 -17.82 2.34 -4.46
C GLY A 300 -18.42 1.97 -3.11
N PHE A 301 -18.05 0.82 -2.57
CA PHE A 301 -18.51 0.34 -1.26
C PHE A 301 -17.37 0.31 -0.27
N ASP A 302 -17.58 0.92 0.91
CA ASP A 302 -16.64 0.84 2.03
C ASP A 302 -17.36 1.22 3.34
N SER A 303 -16.96 0.63 4.46
CA SER A 303 -17.45 1.09 5.77
C SER A 303 -16.79 2.41 6.20
N PHE A 304 -15.59 2.68 5.69
CA PHE A 304 -14.65 3.71 6.11
C PHE A 304 -14.19 3.56 7.58
N GLN A 305 -14.56 2.45 8.22
CA GLN A 305 -14.21 2.10 9.60
C GLN A 305 -13.01 1.15 9.67
N GLY A 306 -12.53 0.65 8.54
CA GLY A 306 -11.45 -0.34 8.46
C GLY A 306 -11.96 -1.77 8.46
N LEU A 307 -11.05 -2.73 8.68
CA LEU A 307 -11.39 -4.15 8.69
C LEU A 307 -12.46 -4.48 9.76
N PRO A 308 -13.50 -5.28 9.43
CA PRO A 308 -14.51 -5.71 10.40
C PRO A 308 -13.98 -6.72 11.42
N GLU A 309 -12.90 -7.43 11.09
CA GLU A 309 -12.29 -8.48 11.89
C GLU A 309 -10.76 -8.47 11.75
N ASP A 310 -10.07 -9.20 12.63
CA ASP A 310 -8.61 -9.39 12.52
C ASP A 310 -8.28 -10.16 11.23
N TRP A 311 -7.27 -9.69 10.50
CA TRP A 311 -6.76 -10.33 9.27
C TRP A 311 -5.26 -10.59 9.39
N HIS A 312 -4.91 -11.85 9.64
CA HIS A 312 -3.52 -12.25 9.91
C HIS A 312 -2.89 -11.44 11.05
N HIS A 313 -1.99 -10.50 10.72
CA HIS A 313 -1.33 -9.61 11.68
C HIS A 313 -2.02 -8.25 11.80
N GLU A 314 -2.89 -7.91 10.85
CA GLU A 314 -3.69 -6.69 10.86
C GLU A 314 -4.89 -6.86 11.79
N LYS A 315 -5.20 -5.82 12.56
CA LYS A 315 -6.26 -5.86 13.56
C LYS A 315 -7.55 -5.30 13.00
N ALA A 316 -8.67 -5.70 13.59
CA ALA A 316 -9.95 -5.05 13.32
C ALA A 316 -9.80 -3.52 13.47
N GLY A 317 -10.36 -2.77 12.50
CA GLY A 317 -10.18 -1.33 12.37
C GLY A 317 -8.89 -0.89 11.66
N SER A 318 -7.97 -1.80 11.29
CA SER A 318 -6.87 -1.48 10.36
C SER A 318 -7.45 -0.91 9.07
N TYR A 319 -6.68 -0.02 8.43
CA TYR A 319 -7.05 0.71 7.21
C TYR A 319 -8.18 1.74 7.33
N SER A 320 -8.74 1.95 8.52
CA SER A 320 -9.78 2.95 8.77
C SER A 320 -9.40 4.36 8.32
N THR A 321 -10.38 5.08 7.76
CA THR A 321 -10.32 6.55 7.58
C THR A 321 -11.05 7.28 8.71
N TYR A 322 -11.42 6.56 9.78
CA TYR A 322 -12.23 7.02 10.89
C TYR A 322 -13.59 7.58 10.44
N GLY A 323 -14.20 6.92 9.45
CA GLY A 323 -15.48 7.30 8.86
C GLY A 323 -15.41 8.46 7.88
N LYS A 324 -14.21 8.96 7.54
CA LYS A 324 -14.06 10.03 6.54
C LYS A 324 -14.19 9.48 5.13
N VAL A 325 -15.30 9.81 4.48
CA VAL A 325 -15.54 9.50 3.07
C VAL A 325 -14.70 10.44 2.19
N PRO A 326 -13.96 9.92 1.18
CA PRO A 326 -13.16 10.75 0.28
C PRO A 326 -14.03 11.53 -0.72
N SER A 327 -13.46 12.62 -1.27
CA SER A 327 -14.07 13.31 -2.40
C SER A 327 -13.73 12.56 -3.68
N VAL A 328 -14.72 12.35 -4.54
CA VAL A 328 -14.61 11.62 -5.81
C VAL A 328 -15.29 12.40 -6.94
N ALA A 329 -15.11 11.96 -8.19
CA ALA A 329 -15.74 12.56 -9.36
C ALA A 329 -17.27 12.38 -9.36
N ASP A 330 -17.98 13.25 -10.09
CA ASP A 330 -19.45 13.29 -10.11
C ASP A 330 -20.11 12.00 -10.64
N ASN A 331 -19.41 11.21 -11.47
CA ASN A 331 -19.88 9.93 -11.97
C ASN A 331 -19.72 8.77 -10.96
N VAL A 332 -19.18 9.04 -9.76
CA VAL A 332 -18.97 8.07 -8.69
C VAL A 332 -19.97 8.28 -7.56
N THR A 333 -20.64 7.21 -7.14
CA THR A 333 -21.47 7.19 -5.94
C THR A 333 -20.83 6.30 -4.89
N LEU A 334 -20.46 6.88 -3.75
CA LEU A 334 -19.92 6.14 -2.61
C LEU A 334 -21.03 5.69 -1.67
N ILE A 335 -21.04 4.41 -1.33
CA ILE A 335 -22.00 3.76 -0.46
C ILE A 335 -21.27 3.38 0.82
N ALA A 336 -21.44 4.22 1.84
CA ALA A 336 -20.83 4.02 3.15
C ALA A 336 -21.61 2.99 3.98
N GLY A 337 -20.94 1.96 4.47
CA GLY A 337 -21.51 0.94 5.36
C GLY A 337 -20.88 -0.43 5.17
N TRP A 338 -21.20 -1.39 6.03
CA TRP A 338 -20.72 -2.75 5.87
C TRP A 338 -21.40 -3.43 4.69
N PHE A 339 -20.70 -4.36 4.01
CA PHE A 339 -21.24 -5.01 2.81
C PHE A 339 -22.54 -5.78 3.08
N ASN A 340 -22.69 -6.40 4.26
CA ASN A 340 -23.90 -7.13 4.65
C ASN A 340 -25.11 -6.21 4.92
N GLU A 341 -24.87 -4.91 5.10
CA GLU A 341 -25.90 -3.91 5.32
C GLU A 341 -26.26 -3.20 4.00
N THR A 342 -25.29 -3.03 3.11
CA THR A 342 -25.42 -2.18 1.91
C THR A 342 -25.74 -2.96 0.64
N LEU A 343 -25.16 -4.15 0.45
CA LEU A 343 -25.35 -4.95 -0.77
C LEU A 343 -26.79 -5.45 -0.97
N PRO A 344 -27.53 -5.91 0.05
CA PRO A 344 -28.90 -6.39 -0.15
C PRO A 344 -29.83 -5.32 -0.74
N ASP A 345 -29.74 -4.09 -0.22
CA ASP A 345 -30.53 -2.96 -0.71
C ASP A 345 -30.03 -2.46 -2.07
N PHE A 346 -28.71 -2.44 -2.29
CA PHE A 346 -28.14 -2.08 -3.59
C PHE A 346 -28.64 -3.03 -4.69
N LYS A 347 -28.52 -4.34 -4.48
CA LYS A 347 -28.97 -5.39 -5.41
C LYS A 347 -30.46 -5.28 -5.76
N LYS A 348 -31.29 -4.87 -4.79
CA LYS A 348 -32.72 -4.67 -5.00
C LYS A 348 -33.00 -3.53 -5.97
N ASN A 349 -32.21 -2.46 -5.91
CA ASN A 349 -32.41 -1.23 -6.67
C ASN A 349 -31.60 -1.19 -7.99
N HIS A 350 -30.56 -2.02 -8.11
CA HIS A 350 -29.68 -2.09 -9.27
C HIS A 350 -29.56 -3.54 -9.75
N GLN A 351 -30.32 -3.89 -10.79
CA GLN A 351 -30.30 -5.23 -11.39
C GLN A 351 -29.49 -5.32 -12.68
N ASP A 352 -28.86 -4.22 -13.07
CA ASP A 352 -28.00 -4.17 -14.24
C ASP A 352 -26.85 -5.18 -14.12
N PRO A 353 -26.44 -5.81 -15.23
CA PRO A 353 -25.25 -6.65 -15.23
C PRO A 353 -24.02 -5.88 -14.78
N ILE A 354 -23.05 -6.56 -14.16
CA ILE A 354 -21.77 -5.96 -13.80
C ILE A 354 -20.83 -6.06 -15.00
N ALA A 355 -20.32 -4.92 -15.47
CA ALA A 355 -19.33 -4.87 -16.54
C ALA A 355 -17.91 -5.09 -15.99
N PHE A 356 -17.61 -4.41 -14.90
CA PHE A 356 -16.31 -4.40 -14.26
C PHE A 356 -16.49 -4.32 -12.75
N MET A 357 -15.69 -5.07 -11.99
CA MET A 357 -15.59 -4.87 -10.55
C MET A 357 -14.16 -5.00 -10.03
N ASN A 358 -13.76 -4.08 -9.16
CA ASN A 358 -12.52 -4.15 -8.39
C ASN A 358 -12.85 -4.64 -6.96
N ILE A 359 -12.22 -5.72 -6.53
CA ILE A 359 -12.37 -6.31 -5.20
C ILE A 359 -11.04 -6.08 -4.47
N ASP A 360 -11.06 -5.14 -3.52
CA ASP A 360 -9.92 -4.77 -2.67
C ASP A 360 -10.40 -4.80 -1.21
N CYS A 361 -10.73 -6.00 -0.72
CA CYS A 361 -11.35 -6.10 0.61
C CYS A 361 -10.58 -6.96 1.60
N ASP A 362 -9.40 -7.46 1.19
CA ASP A 362 -8.43 -8.30 1.92
C ASP A 362 -8.95 -9.67 2.38
N LEU A 363 -10.21 -9.72 2.83
CA LEU A 363 -10.83 -10.80 3.57
C LEU A 363 -11.58 -11.79 2.68
N TYR A 364 -11.43 -13.07 3.02
CA TYR A 364 -12.30 -14.13 2.50
C TYR A 364 -13.79 -13.85 2.75
N SER A 365 -14.17 -13.45 3.97
CA SER A 365 -15.56 -13.25 4.40
C SER A 365 -16.24 -12.15 3.58
N SER A 366 -15.58 -10.99 3.46
CA SER A 366 -16.02 -9.87 2.62
C SER A 366 -16.13 -10.26 1.14
N THR A 367 -15.11 -10.91 0.59
CA THR A 367 -15.11 -11.35 -0.83
C THR A 367 -16.24 -12.34 -1.10
N LYS A 368 -16.43 -13.31 -0.21
CA LYS A 368 -17.49 -14.31 -0.33
C LYS A 368 -18.88 -13.66 -0.34
N LEU A 369 -19.10 -12.70 0.55
CA LEU A 369 -20.37 -11.99 0.62
C LEU A 369 -20.69 -11.22 -0.67
N ILE A 370 -19.69 -10.59 -1.30
CA ILE A 370 -19.84 -9.94 -2.61
C ILE A 370 -20.37 -10.94 -3.65
N PHE A 371 -19.78 -12.15 -3.71
CA PHE A 371 -20.21 -13.18 -4.65
C PHE A 371 -21.57 -13.79 -4.34
N ASP A 372 -21.90 -13.96 -3.05
CA ASP A 372 -23.21 -14.47 -2.61
C ASP A 372 -24.33 -13.48 -2.97
N GLU A 373 -24.10 -12.18 -2.76
CA GLU A 373 -25.10 -11.15 -3.02
C GLU A 373 -25.23 -10.83 -4.53
N LEU A 374 -24.11 -10.60 -5.21
CA LEU A 374 -24.11 -10.06 -6.58
C LEU A 374 -24.01 -11.12 -7.68
N SER A 375 -24.07 -12.41 -7.31
CA SER A 375 -23.93 -13.54 -8.22
C SER A 375 -24.74 -13.38 -9.50
N ALA A 376 -26.02 -13.00 -9.39
CA ALA A 376 -26.94 -12.91 -10.50
C ALA A 376 -26.55 -11.84 -11.55
N GLN A 377 -25.82 -10.81 -11.13
CA GLN A 377 -25.38 -9.71 -11.97
C GLN A 377 -24.02 -9.98 -12.65
N ILE A 378 -23.26 -10.97 -12.16
CA ILE A 378 -22.01 -11.41 -12.79
C ILE A 378 -22.34 -12.33 -13.97
N ILE A 379 -22.01 -11.86 -15.18
CA ILE A 379 -22.38 -12.50 -16.45
C ILE A 379 -21.15 -12.79 -17.32
N PRO A 380 -21.27 -13.59 -18.39
CA PRO A 380 -20.21 -13.67 -19.41
C PRO A 380 -19.82 -12.28 -19.92
N GLY A 381 -18.51 -12.00 -19.92
CA GLY A 381 -17.95 -10.69 -20.26
C GLY A 381 -17.57 -9.84 -19.05
N THR A 382 -18.10 -10.09 -17.85
CA THR A 382 -17.70 -9.38 -16.63
C THR A 382 -16.20 -9.54 -16.38
N ILE A 383 -15.51 -8.42 -16.13
CA ILE A 383 -14.11 -8.39 -15.71
C ILE A 383 -14.05 -8.14 -14.20
N ILE A 384 -13.23 -8.92 -13.50
CA ILE A 384 -13.04 -8.81 -12.06
C ILE A 384 -11.55 -8.62 -11.79
N VAL A 385 -11.20 -7.61 -11.02
CA VAL A 385 -9.85 -7.39 -10.47
C VAL A 385 -9.90 -7.72 -8.98
N PHE A 386 -8.85 -8.38 -8.50
CA PHE A 386 -8.62 -8.70 -7.10
C PHE A 386 -7.31 -8.06 -6.67
N ASP A 387 -7.27 -7.36 -5.53
CA ASP A 387 -6.06 -6.68 -5.05
C ASP A 387 -5.08 -7.64 -4.36
N GLU A 388 -5.60 -8.57 -3.56
CA GLU A 388 -4.78 -9.46 -2.70
C GLU A 388 -4.94 -10.94 -3.09
N TYR A 389 -4.97 -11.21 -4.41
CA TYR A 389 -5.19 -12.56 -4.96
C TYR A 389 -3.96 -13.47 -4.90
N ILE A 390 -2.75 -12.91 -4.99
CA ILE A 390 -1.46 -13.65 -4.95
C ILE A 390 -0.45 -12.96 -4.03
N GLY A 391 0.71 -13.57 -3.79
CA GLY A 391 1.86 -12.88 -3.19
C GLY A 391 1.79 -12.64 -1.67
N ASN A 392 0.75 -13.13 -0.99
CA ASN A 392 0.74 -13.31 0.47
C ASN A 392 1.09 -14.76 0.82
N ALA A 393 1.70 -14.99 1.99
CA ALA A 393 1.98 -16.35 2.47
C ALA A 393 0.73 -17.25 2.54
N THR A 394 -0.43 -16.64 2.75
CA THR A 394 -1.75 -17.28 2.87
C THR A 394 -2.66 -17.01 1.67
N TRP A 395 -2.13 -16.56 0.52
CA TRP A 395 -2.93 -16.08 -0.62
C TRP A 395 -4.08 -17.00 -1.06
N ARG A 396 -3.94 -18.32 -0.85
CA ARG A 396 -4.98 -19.32 -1.15
C ARG A 396 -6.16 -19.35 -0.17
N GLN A 397 -6.16 -18.54 0.89
CA GLN A 397 -7.17 -18.57 1.95
C GLN A 397 -8.16 -17.41 1.91
N ASP A 398 -7.79 -16.31 1.23
CA ASP A 398 -8.49 -15.05 1.24
C ASP A 398 -9.37 -14.88 -0.02
N GLU A 399 -9.18 -13.82 -0.80
CA GLU A 399 -9.98 -13.52 -2.01
C GLU A 399 -9.96 -14.67 -3.02
N PHE A 400 -8.79 -15.32 -3.20
CA PHE A 400 -8.62 -16.50 -4.03
C PHE A 400 -9.64 -17.60 -3.66
N LYS A 401 -9.75 -17.91 -2.37
CA LYS A 401 -10.58 -19.01 -1.89
C LYS A 401 -12.05 -18.72 -2.15
N ALA A 402 -12.50 -17.51 -1.81
CA ALA A 402 -13.88 -17.08 -2.02
C ALA A 402 -14.25 -17.16 -3.51
N PHE A 403 -13.38 -16.67 -4.39
CA PHE A 403 -13.60 -16.76 -5.83
C PHE A 403 -13.64 -18.22 -6.34
N GLN A 404 -12.69 -19.07 -5.94
CA GLN A 404 -12.66 -20.46 -6.39
C GLN A 404 -13.86 -21.28 -5.89
N GLU A 405 -14.33 -21.03 -4.67
CA GLU A 405 -15.55 -21.65 -4.14
C GLU A 405 -16.79 -21.20 -4.93
N TRP A 406 -16.92 -19.90 -5.21
CA TRP A 406 -17.98 -19.37 -6.04
C TRP A 406 -17.97 -19.97 -7.45
N VAL A 407 -16.79 -20.02 -8.08
CA VAL A 407 -16.58 -20.63 -9.40
C VAL A 407 -17.04 -22.09 -9.41
N LYS A 408 -16.62 -22.87 -8.41
CA LYS A 408 -16.98 -24.29 -8.30
C LYS A 408 -18.48 -24.48 -8.08
N GLY A 409 -19.09 -23.69 -7.20
CA GLY A 409 -20.52 -23.73 -6.91
C GLY A 409 -21.39 -23.39 -8.12
N ASN A 410 -20.95 -22.41 -8.91
CA ASN A 410 -21.70 -21.86 -10.05
C ASN A 410 -21.29 -22.44 -11.41
N LYS A 411 -20.30 -23.35 -11.44
CA LYS A 411 -19.72 -23.94 -12.67
C LYS A 411 -19.27 -22.87 -13.67
N VAL A 412 -18.62 -21.84 -13.15
CA VAL A 412 -18.15 -20.70 -13.92
C VAL A 412 -16.92 -21.09 -14.73
N LYS A 413 -16.87 -20.69 -16.00
CA LYS A 413 -15.65 -20.68 -16.79
C LYS A 413 -15.14 -19.26 -16.87
N TYR A 414 -13.84 -19.08 -16.71
CA TYR A 414 -13.18 -17.79 -16.74
C TYR A 414 -11.79 -17.94 -17.33
N ARG A 415 -11.16 -16.82 -17.68
CA ARG A 415 -9.75 -16.74 -18.05
C ARG A 415 -9.06 -15.65 -17.23
N TYR A 416 -7.77 -15.84 -16.95
CA TYR A 416 -6.92 -14.78 -16.41
C TYR A 416 -6.54 -13.80 -17.52
N LEU A 417 -6.55 -12.51 -17.21
CA LEU A 417 -6.16 -11.43 -18.14
C LEU A 417 -4.81 -10.83 -17.74
N THR A 418 -4.70 -10.39 -16.48
CA THR A 418 -3.49 -9.78 -15.95
C THR A 418 -3.07 -10.39 -14.62
N ALA A 419 -1.77 -10.29 -14.31
CA ALA A 419 -1.23 -10.59 -12.99
C ALA A 419 -0.08 -9.63 -12.65
N SER A 420 0.02 -9.21 -11.40
CA SER A 420 1.17 -8.46 -10.89
C SER A 420 1.69 -9.11 -9.62
N PHE A 421 2.94 -9.56 -9.65
CA PHE A 421 3.62 -10.04 -8.44
C PHE A 421 4.16 -8.88 -7.60
N TYR A 422 4.08 -7.65 -8.11
CA TYR A 422 4.47 -6.44 -7.42
C TYR A 422 3.29 -5.85 -6.63
N THR A 423 2.15 -5.64 -7.29
CA THR A 423 0.92 -5.14 -6.64
C THR A 423 0.03 -6.24 -6.09
N LYS A 424 0.35 -7.51 -6.36
CA LYS A 424 -0.44 -8.71 -6.02
C LYS A 424 -1.79 -8.84 -6.74
N GLN A 425 -2.07 -7.89 -7.63
CA GLN A 425 -3.31 -7.86 -8.38
C GLN A 425 -3.40 -9.00 -9.39
N VAL A 426 -4.59 -9.60 -9.49
CA VAL A 426 -4.92 -10.52 -10.58
C VAL A 426 -6.29 -10.16 -11.13
N SER A 427 -6.43 -10.24 -12.44
CA SER A 427 -7.71 -10.01 -13.10
C SER A 427 -8.18 -11.22 -13.90
N VAL A 428 -9.49 -11.39 -13.93
CA VAL A 428 -10.18 -12.46 -14.66
C VAL A 428 -11.31 -11.90 -15.51
N GLN A 429 -11.64 -12.62 -16.58
CA GLN A 429 -12.86 -12.40 -17.34
C GLN A 429 -13.73 -13.65 -17.28
N ILE A 430 -15.00 -13.45 -16.97
CA ILE A 430 -16.01 -14.51 -16.99
C ILE A 430 -16.34 -14.87 -18.44
N LEU A 431 -16.24 -16.15 -18.79
CA LEU A 431 -16.50 -16.67 -20.14
C LEU A 431 -17.86 -17.37 -20.23
N ASP A 432 -18.26 -18.07 -19.17
CA ASP A 432 -19.52 -18.81 -19.10
C ASP A 432 -19.94 -18.95 -17.65
N LYS A 433 -21.25 -18.95 -17.40
CA LYS A 433 -21.86 -19.22 -16.09
C LYS A 433 -23.18 -19.94 -16.30
N LYS A 434 -23.33 -21.13 -15.73
CA LYS A 434 -24.63 -21.81 -15.75
C LYS A 434 -25.56 -21.06 -14.79
N LYS A 435 -26.70 -20.59 -15.30
CA LYS A 435 -27.76 -20.04 -14.44
C LYS A 435 -28.14 -21.09 -13.40
N GLU A 436 -28.22 -20.68 -12.14
CA GLU A 436 -28.86 -21.48 -11.10
C GLU A 436 -30.27 -21.84 -11.57
N LYS A 437 -30.67 -23.09 -11.35
CA LYS A 437 -31.97 -23.62 -11.75
C LYS A 437 -33.06 -23.15 -10.79
#